data_AF-A0A3C1WIK7-F1
#
_entry.id   AF-A0A3C1WIK7-F1
#
_cell.length_a   1.000
_cell.length_b   1.000
_cell.length_c   1.000
_cell.angle_alpha   90.00
_cell.angle_beta   90.00
_cell.angle_gamma   90.00
#
_symmetry.space_group_name_H-M   'P 1'
#
loop_
_entity.id
_entity.type
_entity.pdbx_description
1 polymer ?
#
loop_
_entity_poly.entity_id
_entity_poly.type
_entity_poly.pdbx_seq_one_letter_code
_entity_poly.pdbx_strand_id
1 'polypeptide(L)'
;MDECPVARQSRAGCGVCACAWCPDDFIVSGRRRNLRRVVPGGKAPGHWDSHTLGVCAAAQGVAGSLMPSRNWKDLSRQKPTAIALGNFDGVHLGHRRLLQALREESESRGLEPLALTFDPHPRHFLSPDQKAPLLTPLEEKESLIRECGVTAITLAFDSELAGLSAEHFVREVLVQRLRGALFFLGPGHRFGKGAGGNAESLRASVGNSSEDPVRETIPVVDETGEIISSSSIRRHLEAGHLDLANRMLGRPYCLRGVVVHGSERGREIGFPTANLGLEDERKALPAFGVYGGAVRYAGRTVAAIGNIGLRPTFSGDARPSVEVHLPGVDENLYGKEMTFELNHYLRPERKFDSIEALRTQIFEDVEFFRKLSLQGTLR
;
A
#
# COMPACT_ATOMS: atom_id res chain seq x y z
N MET A 1 21.24 1.29 50.63
CA MET A 1 21.12 1.49 52.09
C MET A 1 19.88 0.76 52.61
N ASP A 2 19.93 -0.44 53.20
CA ASP A 2 20.73 -1.70 53.03
C ASP A 2 20.30 -2.69 54.16
N GLU A 3 20.53 -4.02 54.17
CA GLU A 3 21.17 -4.97 53.24
C GLU A 3 20.51 -6.38 53.34
N CYS A 4 20.87 -7.35 52.48
CA CYS A 4 20.76 -8.80 52.75
C CYS A 4 21.56 -9.62 51.68
N PRO A 5 22.11 -10.82 51.98
CA PRO A 5 23.57 -10.95 51.92
C PRO A 5 24.16 -12.11 51.07
N VAL A 6 25.37 -11.86 50.58
CA VAL A 6 26.55 -12.75 50.47
C VAL A 6 26.38 -14.26 50.13
N ALA A 7 26.40 -14.56 48.82
CA ALA A 7 27.42 -15.36 48.09
C ALA A 7 27.69 -16.89 48.26
N ARG A 8 28.16 -17.48 47.13
CA ARG A 8 28.83 -18.81 46.90
C ARG A 8 27.90 -20.04 46.97
N GLN A 9 27.99 -21.09 46.14
CA GLN A 9 28.80 -21.53 44.97
C GLN A 9 27.82 -22.34 44.05
N SER A 10 28.02 -22.64 42.77
CA SER A 10 29.17 -23.33 42.14
C SER A 10 29.16 -23.17 40.60
N ARG A 11 30.32 -23.36 39.95
CA ARG A 11 30.44 -23.44 38.48
C ARG A 11 30.49 -24.90 38.01
N ALA A 12 29.53 -25.30 37.19
CA ALA A 12 29.63 -26.31 36.12
C ALA A 12 28.42 -26.10 35.19
N GLY A 13 28.50 -26.15 33.86
CA GLY A 13 29.66 -26.42 33.03
C GLY A 13 29.28 -27.10 31.70
N CYS A 14 28.31 -26.59 30.94
CA CYS A 14 28.05 -27.05 29.56
C CYS A 14 27.19 -26.06 28.75
N GLY A 15 27.45 -25.94 27.45
CA GLY A 15 26.49 -25.43 26.43
C GLY A 15 26.23 -23.92 26.38
N VAL A 16 27.14 -23.14 25.79
CA VAL A 16 26.86 -21.74 25.41
C VAL A 16 26.01 -21.70 24.14
N CYS A 17 24.68 -21.76 24.30
CA CYS A 17 23.77 -21.13 23.34
C CYS A 17 23.57 -19.68 23.76
N ALA A 18 24.33 -18.77 23.15
CA ALA A 18 24.20 -17.33 23.38
C ALA A 18 22.94 -16.77 22.67
N CYS A 19 21.76 -17.17 23.13
CA CYS A 19 20.49 -16.54 22.78
C CYS A 19 20.37 -15.16 23.45
N ALA A 20 21.20 -14.21 23.02
CA ALA A 20 21.12 -12.81 23.41
C ALA A 20 20.02 -12.09 22.61
N TRP A 21 18.76 -12.41 22.91
CA TRP A 21 17.58 -11.86 22.26
C TRP A 21 16.59 -11.39 23.34
N CYS A 22 16.49 -10.08 23.56
CA CYS A 22 15.50 -9.49 24.45
C CYS A 22 14.29 -9.01 23.64
N PRO A 23 13.04 -9.41 23.96
CA PRO A 23 11.85 -8.95 23.24
C PRO A 23 11.62 -7.43 23.29
N ASP A 24 12.14 -6.75 24.32
CA ASP A 24 11.88 -5.33 24.57
C ASP A 24 12.53 -4.39 23.55
N ASP A 25 13.61 -4.81 22.89
CA ASP A 25 14.29 -4.01 21.85
C ASP A 25 13.47 -3.90 20.53
N PHE A 26 12.38 -4.67 20.41
CA PHE A 26 11.53 -4.74 19.20
C PHE A 26 10.15 -4.07 19.37
N ILE A 27 9.88 -3.40 20.50
CA ILE A 27 8.63 -2.68 20.74
C ILE A 27 8.82 -1.18 20.50
N VAL A 28 8.30 -0.67 19.37
CA VAL A 28 8.16 0.78 19.13
C VAL A 28 7.11 1.33 20.10
N SER A 29 7.57 1.81 21.27
CA SER A 29 6.67 2.08 22.40
C SER A 29 5.75 3.30 22.17
N GLY A 30 4.45 3.06 22.06
CA GLY A 30 3.43 4.11 22.00
C GLY A 30 3.14 4.73 23.37
N ARG A 31 3.85 5.82 23.75
CA ARG A 31 3.54 6.57 24.96
C ARG A 31 2.46 7.64 24.72
N ARG A 32 1.26 7.43 25.26
CA ARG A 32 0.23 8.47 25.40
C ARG A 32 0.78 9.66 26.21
N ARG A 33 0.54 10.89 25.76
CA ARG A 33 0.66 12.11 26.60
C ARG A 33 -0.64 12.92 26.54
N ASN A 34 -1.01 13.48 27.69
CA ASN A 34 -2.32 14.10 27.92
C ASN A 34 -2.46 15.48 27.26
N LEU A 35 -3.70 15.79 26.87
CA LEU A 35 -4.16 17.07 26.35
C LEU A 35 -3.97 18.22 27.36
N ARG A 36 -3.47 19.37 26.86
CA ARG A 36 -3.85 20.70 27.38
C ARG A 36 -4.07 21.69 26.21
N ARG A 37 -5.14 22.48 26.31
CA ARG A 37 -5.58 23.49 25.34
C ARG A 37 -4.60 24.68 25.24
N VAL A 38 -4.27 25.11 24.02
CA VAL A 38 -4.01 26.51 23.63
C VAL A 38 -4.47 26.70 22.18
N VAL A 39 -5.11 27.83 21.86
CA VAL A 39 -5.64 28.23 20.53
C VAL A 39 -5.70 29.77 20.49
N PRO A 40 -5.47 30.50 19.38
CA PRO A 40 -4.57 30.26 18.24
C PRO A 40 -3.67 31.49 17.91
N GLY A 41 -2.73 31.37 16.97
CA GLY A 41 -2.14 32.54 16.30
C GLY A 41 -0.94 32.24 15.39
N GLY A 42 -0.97 32.74 14.15
CA GLY A 42 0.17 32.76 13.22
C GLY A 42 0.13 31.75 12.07
N LYS A 43 0.21 32.22 10.82
CA LYS A 43 0.37 31.41 9.61
C LYS A 43 1.86 31.18 9.30
N ALA A 44 2.21 29.98 8.85
CA ALA A 44 3.41 29.68 8.07
C ALA A 44 3.11 28.53 7.08
N PRO A 45 3.79 28.44 5.92
CA PRO A 45 3.56 27.36 4.97
C PRO A 45 4.19 26.04 5.44
N GLY A 46 3.48 24.93 5.25
CA GLY A 46 3.83 23.63 5.83
C GLY A 46 5.07 22.98 5.23
N HIS A 47 6.08 22.78 6.08
CA HIS A 47 7.16 21.82 5.88
C HIS A 47 6.63 20.42 6.22
N TRP A 48 6.94 19.40 5.42
CA TRP A 48 6.55 18.02 5.71
C TRP A 48 7.66 17.33 6.52
N ASP A 49 7.52 17.30 7.84
CA ASP A 49 8.43 16.52 8.70
C ASP A 49 8.11 15.02 8.58
N SER A 50 9.12 14.23 8.23
CA SER A 50 9.04 12.79 7.97
C SER A 50 8.81 11.89 9.21
N HIS A 51 8.49 12.49 10.36
CA HIS A 51 8.28 11.78 11.63
C HIS A 51 6.81 11.75 12.06
N THR A 52 5.94 11.24 11.19
CA THR A 52 4.65 10.70 11.64
C THR A 52 4.56 9.24 11.21
N LEU A 53 4.74 8.33 12.17
CA LEU A 53 4.41 6.91 11.98
C LEU A 53 2.95 6.82 11.53
N GLY A 54 2.74 6.45 10.27
CA GLY A 54 1.43 6.46 9.64
C GLY A 54 0.50 5.48 10.35
N VAL A 55 -0.47 6.02 11.11
CA VAL A 55 -1.53 5.22 11.73
C VAL A 55 -2.51 4.81 10.63
N CYS A 56 -2.17 3.75 9.90
CA CYS A 56 -3.15 2.97 9.15
C CYS A 56 -4.12 2.39 10.20
N ALA A 57 -5.23 3.09 10.43
CA ALA A 57 -6.26 2.67 11.36
C ALA A 57 -6.80 1.32 10.89
N ALA A 58 -6.66 0.29 11.73
CA ALA A 58 -7.18 -1.04 11.44
C ALA A 58 -8.70 -0.93 11.22
N ALA A 59 -9.15 -1.26 10.01
CA ALA A 59 -10.57 -1.36 9.70
C ALA A 59 -11.15 -2.55 10.49
N GLN A 60 -11.71 -2.27 11.66
CA GLN A 60 -12.45 -3.27 12.43
C GLN A 60 -13.66 -3.70 11.61
N GLY A 61 -13.77 -5.01 11.35
CA GLY A 61 -14.79 -5.57 10.48
C GLY A 61 -16.19 -5.26 10.98
N VAL A 62 -16.92 -4.42 10.25
CA VAL A 62 -18.34 -4.19 10.48
C VAL A 62 -19.10 -5.31 9.77
N ALA A 63 -19.62 -6.27 10.54
CA ALA A 63 -20.45 -7.33 9.99
C ALA A 63 -21.73 -6.74 9.35
N GLY A 64 -22.02 -7.13 8.11
CA GLY A 64 -23.32 -6.88 7.49
C GLY A 64 -23.49 -5.61 6.64
N SER A 65 -22.42 -4.93 6.22
CA SER A 65 -22.58 -3.96 5.12
C SER A 65 -22.81 -4.71 3.81
N LEU A 66 -23.97 -4.50 3.16
CA LEU A 66 -24.12 -4.79 1.74
C LEU A 66 -22.96 -4.13 0.97
N MET A 67 -22.29 -4.89 0.10
CA MET A 67 -21.31 -4.27 -0.80
C MET A 67 -22.04 -3.26 -1.68
N PRO A 68 -21.58 -2.01 -1.78
CA PRO A 68 -22.21 -1.02 -2.63
C PRO A 68 -22.18 -1.51 -4.08
N SER A 69 -23.29 -1.36 -4.80
CA SER A 69 -23.36 -1.84 -6.18
C SER A 69 -22.30 -1.16 -7.03
N ARG A 70 -21.53 -1.99 -7.73
CA ARG A 70 -20.54 -1.54 -8.72
C ARG A 70 -21.18 -1.30 -10.09
N ASN A 71 -22.44 -1.66 -10.29
CA ASN A 71 -23.16 -1.31 -11.50
C ASN A 71 -23.50 0.19 -11.45
N TRP A 72 -23.00 0.94 -12.42
CA TRP A 72 -23.26 2.38 -12.54
C TRP A 72 -24.76 2.70 -12.62
N LYS A 73 -25.59 1.76 -13.10
CA LYS A 73 -27.05 1.90 -13.18
C LYS A 73 -27.78 1.86 -11.83
N ASP A 74 -27.13 1.42 -10.77
CA ASP A 74 -27.71 1.42 -9.41
C ASP A 74 -27.29 2.66 -8.61
N LEU A 75 -26.36 3.46 -9.14
CA LEU A 75 -25.86 4.65 -8.47
C LEU A 75 -26.89 5.79 -8.52
N SER A 76 -27.13 6.37 -7.34
CA SER A 76 -27.95 7.56 -7.13
C SER A 76 -27.38 8.35 -5.94
N ARG A 77 -26.73 9.48 -6.20
CA ARG A 77 -26.27 10.40 -5.14
C ARG A 77 -27.37 11.40 -4.80
N GLN A 78 -27.52 11.70 -3.51
CA GLN A 78 -28.51 12.65 -3.00
C GLN A 78 -27.96 14.09 -2.82
N LYS A 79 -26.64 14.26 -2.89
CA LYS A 79 -25.93 15.53 -2.79
C LYS A 79 -25.13 15.79 -4.07
N PRO A 80 -24.87 17.05 -4.44
CA PRO A 80 -23.86 17.38 -5.45
C PRO A 80 -22.46 16.91 -5.03
N THR A 81 -21.65 16.47 -5.98
CA THR A 81 -20.34 15.85 -5.72
C THR A 81 -19.23 16.55 -6.48
N ALA A 82 -18.03 16.49 -5.92
CA ALA A 82 -16.79 16.70 -6.66
C ALA A 82 -16.22 15.32 -7.01
N ILE A 83 -15.84 15.08 -8.26
CA ILE A 83 -15.44 13.75 -8.74
C ILE A 83 -14.02 13.78 -9.31
N ALA A 84 -13.10 13.06 -8.68
CA ALA A 84 -11.81 12.71 -9.26
C ALA A 84 -11.94 11.44 -10.12
N LEU A 85 -11.51 11.47 -11.39
CA LEU A 85 -11.57 10.30 -12.27
C LEU A 85 -10.19 9.66 -12.44
N GLY A 86 -10.09 8.36 -12.21
CA GLY A 86 -8.82 7.65 -12.34
C GLY A 86 -8.86 6.16 -12.07
N ASN A 87 -7.88 5.44 -12.63
CA ASN A 87 -7.64 4.04 -12.24
C ASN A 87 -7.05 3.94 -10.82
N PHE A 88 -6.42 5.02 -10.33
CA PHE A 88 -5.79 5.17 -9.01
C PHE A 88 -4.80 4.07 -8.60
N ASP A 89 -4.35 3.25 -9.54
CA ASP A 89 -3.44 2.13 -9.28
C ASP A 89 -2.11 2.61 -8.65
N GLY A 90 -1.81 2.09 -7.46
CA GLY A 90 -0.70 2.52 -6.62
C GLY A 90 -1.01 3.67 -5.66
N VAL A 91 -2.06 4.47 -5.90
CA VAL A 91 -2.40 5.71 -5.14
C VAL A 91 -1.14 6.51 -4.79
N HIS A 92 -0.31 6.75 -5.81
CA HIS A 92 1.00 7.41 -5.71
C HIS A 92 0.90 8.91 -5.46
N LEU A 93 2.02 9.62 -5.28
CA LEU A 93 2.03 11.06 -4.94
C LEU A 93 1.21 11.92 -5.91
N GLY A 94 1.27 11.64 -7.23
CA GLY A 94 0.37 12.27 -8.21
C GLY A 94 -1.13 12.08 -7.93
N HIS A 95 -1.56 10.85 -7.62
CA HIS A 95 -2.95 10.57 -7.22
C HIS A 95 -3.30 11.25 -5.89
N ARG A 96 -2.41 11.19 -4.89
CA ARG A 96 -2.61 11.84 -3.58
C ARG A 96 -2.76 13.35 -3.70
N ARG A 97 -1.96 14.01 -4.54
CA ARG A 97 -2.06 15.46 -4.81
C ARG A 97 -3.40 15.84 -5.44
N LEU A 98 -3.90 15.01 -6.36
CA LEU A 98 -5.21 15.19 -7.00
C LEU A 98 -6.36 14.99 -6.00
N LEU A 99 -6.33 13.92 -5.21
CA LEU A 99 -7.33 13.63 -4.18
C LEU A 99 -7.34 14.67 -3.05
N GLN A 100 -6.18 15.23 -2.71
CA GLN A 100 -6.07 16.34 -1.78
C GLN A 100 -6.74 17.61 -2.34
N ALA A 101 -6.43 17.99 -3.59
CA ALA A 101 -7.03 19.16 -4.22
C ALA A 101 -8.55 19.02 -4.39
N LEU A 102 -9.02 17.80 -4.73
CA LEU A 102 -10.44 17.45 -4.73
C LEU A 102 -11.09 17.73 -3.38
N ARG A 103 -10.50 17.21 -2.29
CA ARG A 103 -11.02 17.38 -0.93
C ARG A 103 -11.09 18.85 -0.55
N GLU A 104 -9.98 19.58 -0.70
CA GLU A 104 -9.86 21.00 -0.38
C GLU A 104 -10.88 21.87 -1.14
N GLU A 105 -11.05 21.68 -2.46
CA GLU A 105 -12.04 22.47 -3.21
C GLU A 105 -13.48 22.02 -2.91
N SER A 106 -13.71 20.72 -2.68
CA SER A 106 -15.03 20.19 -2.32
C SER A 106 -15.55 20.75 -0.99
N GLU A 107 -14.70 20.86 0.03
CA GLU A 107 -15.04 21.43 1.34
C GLU A 107 -15.48 22.90 1.20
N SER A 108 -14.72 23.70 0.43
CA SER A 108 -15.04 25.12 0.22
C SER A 108 -16.34 25.37 -0.56
N ARG A 109 -16.80 24.38 -1.34
CA ARG A 109 -18.02 24.44 -2.16
C ARG A 109 -19.20 23.65 -1.59
N GLY A 110 -19.04 22.99 -0.44
CA GLY A 110 -20.07 22.12 0.15
C GLY A 110 -20.41 20.87 -0.69
N LEU A 111 -19.45 20.40 -1.51
CA LEU A 111 -19.58 19.21 -2.35
C LEU A 111 -19.06 17.98 -1.62
N GLU A 112 -19.58 16.81 -1.94
CA GLU A 112 -19.06 15.52 -1.45
C GLU A 112 -17.88 15.04 -2.34
N PRO A 113 -16.67 14.82 -1.82
CA PRO A 113 -15.53 14.35 -2.60
C PRO A 113 -15.59 12.85 -2.87
N LEU A 114 -15.66 12.49 -4.16
CA LEU A 114 -15.65 11.12 -4.67
C LEU A 114 -14.43 10.85 -5.56
N ALA A 115 -13.84 9.67 -5.43
CA ALA A 115 -12.87 9.13 -6.39
C ALA A 115 -13.55 8.03 -7.20
N LEU A 116 -13.82 8.30 -8.47
CA LEU A 116 -14.42 7.35 -9.39
C LEU A 116 -13.32 6.47 -10.02
N THR A 117 -13.40 5.18 -9.74
CA THR A 117 -12.45 4.16 -10.21
C THR A 117 -13.17 2.93 -10.76
N PHE A 118 -12.39 1.95 -11.20
CA PHE A 118 -12.86 0.80 -11.96
C PHE A 118 -12.25 -0.51 -11.43
N ASP A 119 -13.05 -1.58 -11.46
CA ASP A 119 -12.63 -2.97 -11.25
C ASP A 119 -13.42 -3.91 -12.20
N PRO A 120 -12.78 -4.80 -12.98
CA PRO A 120 -11.34 -4.93 -13.17
C PRO A 120 -10.69 -3.65 -13.69
N HIS A 121 -9.38 -3.49 -13.49
CA HIS A 121 -8.66 -2.36 -14.07
C HIS A 121 -8.86 -2.33 -15.60
N PRO A 122 -9.18 -1.18 -16.25
CA PRO A 122 -9.64 -1.16 -17.65
C PRO A 122 -8.69 -1.85 -18.63
N ARG A 123 -7.37 -1.73 -18.42
CA ARG A 123 -6.36 -2.47 -19.21
C ARG A 123 -6.47 -4.00 -19.13
N HIS A 124 -6.89 -4.56 -17.99
CA HIS A 124 -7.08 -6.02 -17.84
C HIS A 124 -8.30 -6.54 -18.61
N PHE A 125 -9.31 -5.69 -18.79
CA PHE A 125 -10.51 -5.98 -19.58
C PHE A 125 -10.26 -5.78 -21.08
N LEU A 126 -9.69 -4.63 -21.47
CA LEU A 126 -9.45 -4.23 -22.86
C LEU A 126 -8.23 -4.93 -23.51
N SER A 127 -7.32 -5.51 -22.72
CA SER A 127 -6.11 -6.15 -23.20
C SER A 127 -5.79 -7.39 -22.35
N PRO A 128 -6.61 -8.46 -22.46
CA PRO A 128 -6.52 -9.62 -21.58
C PRO A 128 -5.17 -10.35 -21.64
N ASP A 129 -4.45 -10.24 -22.76
CA ASP A 129 -3.11 -10.83 -22.98
C ASP A 129 -1.96 -9.96 -22.44
N GLN A 130 -2.23 -8.71 -22.02
CA GLN A 130 -1.23 -7.73 -21.55
C GLN A 130 -1.57 -7.18 -20.16
N LYS A 131 -1.91 -8.10 -19.24
CA LYS A 131 -2.24 -7.79 -17.84
C LYS A 131 -0.98 -7.44 -17.03
N ALA A 132 -0.52 -6.20 -17.19
CA ALA A 132 0.46 -5.60 -16.27
C ALA A 132 -0.08 -5.71 -14.81
N PRO A 133 0.73 -6.14 -13.84
CA PRO A 133 0.25 -6.41 -12.49
C PRO A 133 -0.20 -5.13 -11.76
N LEU A 134 -1.13 -5.27 -10.82
CA LEU A 134 -1.71 -4.17 -10.05
C LEU A 134 -0.77 -3.76 -8.91
N LEU A 135 -0.44 -2.47 -8.82
CA LEU A 135 0.28 -1.96 -7.65
C LEU A 135 -0.59 -2.06 -6.39
N THR A 136 -1.89 -1.81 -6.55
CA THR A 136 -2.91 -1.89 -5.49
C THR A 136 -4.14 -2.64 -6.02
N PRO A 137 -4.36 -3.91 -5.61
CA PRO A 137 -5.64 -4.60 -5.70
C PRO A 137 -6.78 -3.78 -5.08
N LEU A 138 -8.02 -4.17 -5.34
CA LEU A 138 -9.17 -3.30 -5.11
C LEU A 138 -9.31 -2.83 -3.65
N GLU A 139 -9.27 -3.75 -2.70
CA GLU A 139 -9.48 -3.49 -1.28
C GLU A 139 -8.38 -2.56 -0.71
N GLU A 140 -7.13 -2.76 -1.16
CA GLU A 140 -5.99 -1.88 -0.85
C GLU A 140 -6.17 -0.50 -1.48
N LYS A 141 -6.57 -0.43 -2.76
CA LYS A 141 -6.81 0.81 -3.50
C LYS A 141 -7.90 1.65 -2.83
N GLU A 142 -9.03 1.04 -2.47
CA GLU A 142 -10.11 1.74 -1.76
C GLU A 142 -9.68 2.19 -0.37
N SER A 143 -8.84 1.42 0.34
CA SER A 143 -8.29 1.85 1.64
C SER A 143 -7.41 3.09 1.51
N LEU A 144 -6.49 3.09 0.55
CA LEU A 144 -5.57 4.19 0.31
C LEU A 144 -6.29 5.46 -0.19
N ILE A 145 -7.40 5.33 -0.91
CA ILE A 145 -8.28 6.45 -1.28
C ILE A 145 -9.00 6.99 -0.03
N ARG A 146 -9.54 6.11 0.82
CA ARG A 146 -10.19 6.48 2.10
C ARG A 146 -9.22 7.19 3.05
N GLU A 147 -7.95 6.76 3.12
CA GLU A 147 -6.88 7.44 3.86
C GLU A 147 -6.62 8.87 3.36
N CYS A 148 -6.93 9.19 2.10
CA CYS A 148 -6.87 10.56 1.57
C CYS A 148 -8.08 11.43 1.98
N GLY A 149 -9.04 10.89 2.74
CA GLY A 149 -10.29 11.58 3.13
C GLY A 149 -11.32 11.68 2.01
N VAL A 150 -11.27 10.76 1.03
CA VAL A 150 -12.15 10.75 -0.15
C VAL A 150 -12.91 9.41 -0.20
N THR A 151 -14.18 9.43 -0.62
CA THR A 151 -14.95 8.20 -0.79
C THR A 151 -14.66 7.57 -2.15
N ALA A 152 -14.20 6.32 -2.16
CA ALA A 152 -14.04 5.55 -3.40
C ALA A 152 -15.40 5.09 -3.93
N ILE A 153 -15.64 5.28 -5.23
CA ILE A 153 -16.74 4.66 -5.98
C ILE A 153 -16.10 3.79 -7.05
N THR A 154 -16.19 2.47 -6.90
CA THR A 154 -15.65 1.51 -7.86
C THR A 154 -16.75 1.01 -8.79
N LEU A 155 -16.65 1.32 -10.08
CA LEU A 155 -17.53 0.77 -11.11
C LEU A 155 -17.03 -0.59 -11.60
N ALA A 156 -17.97 -1.47 -11.92
CA ALA A 156 -17.70 -2.68 -12.69
C ALA A 156 -17.27 -2.28 -14.11
N PHE A 157 -16.05 -2.63 -14.51
CA PHE A 157 -15.58 -2.37 -15.88
C PHE A 157 -15.96 -3.53 -16.79
N ASP A 158 -17.21 -3.50 -17.25
CA ASP A 158 -17.81 -4.49 -18.14
C ASP A 158 -17.95 -3.97 -19.59
N SER A 159 -18.54 -4.78 -20.47
CA SER A 159 -18.77 -4.44 -21.88
C SER A 159 -19.77 -3.31 -22.08
N GLU A 160 -20.66 -3.06 -21.12
CA GLU A 160 -21.62 -1.95 -21.19
C GLU A 160 -20.93 -0.64 -20.83
N LEU A 161 -20.22 -0.58 -19.70
CA LEU A 161 -19.46 0.61 -19.31
C LEU A 161 -18.37 0.96 -20.34
N ALA A 162 -17.64 -0.05 -20.85
CA ALA A 162 -16.66 0.13 -21.92
C ALA A 162 -17.28 0.55 -23.26
N GLY A 163 -18.58 0.29 -23.45
CA GLY A 163 -19.35 0.64 -24.64
C GLY A 163 -19.87 2.08 -24.66
N LEU A 164 -19.95 2.77 -23.51
CA LEU A 164 -20.46 4.14 -23.43
C LEU A 164 -19.55 5.13 -24.16
N SER A 165 -20.14 6.02 -24.97
CA SER A 165 -19.40 7.17 -25.51
C SER A 165 -18.97 8.12 -24.39
N ALA A 166 -18.04 9.05 -24.69
CA ALA A 166 -17.60 10.05 -23.72
C ALA A 166 -18.79 10.91 -23.21
N GLU A 167 -19.66 11.34 -24.12
CA GLU A 167 -20.84 12.15 -23.83
C GLU A 167 -21.85 11.39 -22.97
N HIS A 168 -22.07 10.10 -23.26
CA HIS A 168 -22.99 9.25 -22.50
C HIS A 168 -22.45 8.97 -21.09
N PHE A 169 -21.16 8.68 -20.96
CA PHE A 169 -20.51 8.51 -19.67
C PHE A 169 -20.61 9.77 -18.80
N VAL A 170 -20.36 10.96 -19.37
CA VAL A 170 -20.53 12.23 -18.63
C VAL A 170 -21.99 12.45 -18.24
N ARG A 171 -22.91 12.40 -19.20
CA ARG A 171 -24.33 12.70 -18.96
C ARG A 171 -24.96 11.75 -17.94
N GLU A 172 -24.81 10.45 -18.14
CA GLU A 172 -25.56 9.44 -17.38
C GLU A 172 -24.85 9.07 -16.07
N VAL A 173 -23.54 8.78 -16.12
CA VAL A 173 -22.79 8.35 -14.94
C VAL A 173 -22.39 9.56 -14.08
N LEU A 174 -21.68 10.53 -14.65
CA LEU A 174 -21.10 11.61 -13.86
C LEU A 174 -22.15 12.64 -13.40
N VAL A 175 -23.02 13.09 -14.31
CA VAL A 175 -24.00 14.14 -14.01
C VAL A 175 -25.28 13.57 -13.41
N GLN A 176 -25.97 12.65 -14.09
CA GLN A 176 -27.27 12.15 -13.61
C GLN A 176 -27.17 11.24 -12.38
N ARG A 177 -26.27 10.23 -12.38
CA ARG A 177 -26.14 9.29 -11.25
C ARG A 177 -25.36 9.88 -10.07
N LEU A 178 -24.19 10.45 -10.37
CA LEU A 178 -23.26 10.92 -9.34
C LEU A 178 -23.45 12.38 -8.94
N ARG A 179 -24.24 13.17 -9.69
CA ARG A 179 -24.47 14.61 -9.43
C ARG A 179 -23.16 15.41 -9.38
N GLY A 180 -22.21 15.07 -10.25
CA GLY A 180 -20.95 15.78 -10.40
C GLY A 180 -21.16 17.24 -10.77
N ALA A 181 -20.62 18.14 -9.95
CA ALA A 181 -20.62 19.58 -10.16
C ALA A 181 -19.19 20.15 -10.33
N LEU A 182 -18.17 19.38 -9.97
CA LEU A 182 -16.76 19.71 -10.08
C LEU A 182 -15.98 18.42 -10.40
N PHE A 183 -14.99 18.49 -11.27
CA PHE A 183 -14.28 17.32 -11.79
C PHE A 183 -12.77 17.50 -11.73
N PHE A 184 -12.05 16.47 -11.28
CA PHE A 184 -10.59 16.45 -11.22
C PHE A 184 -10.04 15.35 -12.12
N LEU A 185 -9.12 15.73 -12.99
CA LEU A 185 -8.47 14.87 -13.97
C LEU A 185 -6.96 14.89 -13.82
N GLY A 186 -6.35 13.70 -13.91
CA GLY A 186 -4.91 13.57 -14.03
C GLY A 186 -4.41 14.07 -15.39
N PRO A 187 -3.10 14.38 -15.54
CA PRO A 187 -2.53 14.83 -16.80
C PRO A 187 -2.81 13.81 -17.91
N GLY A 188 -3.35 14.26 -19.05
CA GLY A 188 -3.61 13.39 -20.19
C GLY A 188 -4.67 12.30 -19.95
N HIS A 189 -5.50 12.40 -18.90
CA HIS A 189 -6.56 11.42 -18.64
C HIS A 189 -7.50 11.24 -19.85
N ARG A 190 -8.02 10.02 -20.02
CA ARG A 190 -8.97 9.64 -21.07
C ARG A 190 -10.06 8.75 -20.53
N PHE A 191 -11.27 8.89 -21.07
CA PHE A 191 -12.46 8.12 -20.69
C PHE A 191 -13.39 7.86 -21.88
N GLY A 192 -14.44 7.06 -21.65
CA GLY A 192 -15.37 6.63 -22.70
C GLY A 192 -14.76 5.62 -23.69
N LYS A 193 -15.63 5.08 -24.54
CA LYS A 193 -15.30 4.09 -25.58
C LYS A 193 -14.14 4.57 -26.44
N GLY A 194 -13.15 3.70 -26.64
CA GLY A 194 -11.95 4.00 -27.43
C GLY A 194 -11.07 5.11 -26.85
N ALA A 195 -11.22 5.47 -25.56
CA ALA A 195 -10.50 6.55 -24.91
C ALA A 195 -10.69 7.93 -25.58
N GLY A 196 -11.84 8.16 -26.23
CA GLY A 196 -12.13 9.39 -26.98
C GLY A 196 -12.43 10.63 -26.14
N GLY A 197 -12.84 10.46 -24.88
CA GLY A 197 -13.12 11.57 -23.96
C GLY A 197 -11.86 12.10 -23.27
N ASN A 198 -11.81 13.41 -23.04
CA ASN A 198 -10.73 14.13 -22.38
C ASN A 198 -11.28 15.31 -21.54
N ALA A 199 -10.42 16.16 -20.98
CA ALA A 199 -10.85 17.30 -20.16
C ALA A 199 -11.64 18.37 -20.94
N GLU A 200 -11.29 18.62 -22.21
CA GLU A 200 -12.00 19.56 -23.09
C GLU A 200 -13.40 19.03 -23.44
N SER A 201 -13.52 17.75 -23.81
CA SER A 201 -14.82 17.12 -24.08
C SER A 201 -15.68 17.02 -22.82
N LEU A 202 -15.06 16.89 -21.63
CA LEU A 202 -15.76 16.98 -20.35
C LEU A 202 -16.35 18.39 -20.15
N ARG A 203 -15.53 19.45 -20.25
CA ARG A 203 -15.99 20.86 -20.16
C ARG A 203 -17.17 21.12 -21.11
N ALA A 204 -17.02 20.72 -22.38
CA ALA A 204 -18.07 20.87 -23.38
C ALA A 204 -19.37 20.11 -23.03
N SER A 205 -19.27 18.97 -22.34
CA SER A 205 -20.42 18.12 -21.98
C SER A 205 -21.19 18.59 -20.74
N VAL A 206 -20.52 19.22 -19.75
CA VAL A 206 -21.21 19.85 -18.60
C VAL A 206 -21.66 21.29 -18.85
N GLY A 207 -21.12 21.94 -19.90
CA GLY A 207 -21.58 23.23 -20.40
C GLY A 207 -20.98 24.43 -19.68
N ASN A 208 -21.30 25.62 -20.18
CA ASN A 208 -20.75 26.89 -19.71
C ASN A 208 -21.48 27.40 -18.46
N SER A 209 -21.13 26.85 -17.29
CA SER A 209 -21.28 27.57 -16.02
C SER A 209 -20.38 28.81 -15.98
N SER A 210 -20.67 29.76 -15.09
CA SER A 210 -19.85 30.97 -14.90
C SER A 210 -18.42 30.69 -14.40
N GLU A 211 -18.17 29.48 -13.91
CA GLU A 211 -16.85 28.96 -13.53
C GLU A 211 -16.59 27.66 -14.29
N ASP A 212 -15.34 27.40 -14.66
CA ASP A 212 -14.92 26.09 -15.21
C ASP A 212 -15.15 25.00 -14.14
N PRO A 213 -15.95 23.95 -14.41
CA PRO A 213 -16.15 22.85 -13.48
C PRO A 213 -15.03 21.78 -13.55
N VAL A 214 -14.02 21.93 -14.40
CA VAL A 214 -12.95 20.94 -14.59
C VAL A 214 -11.60 21.46 -14.06
N ARG A 215 -10.86 20.59 -13.38
CA ARG A 215 -9.52 20.80 -12.85
C ARG A 215 -8.59 19.74 -13.44
N GLU A 216 -7.56 20.18 -14.14
CA GLU A 216 -6.48 19.30 -14.61
C GLU A 216 -5.26 19.52 -13.71
N THR A 217 -4.80 18.46 -13.05
CA THR A 217 -3.56 18.53 -12.27
C THR A 217 -2.34 18.47 -13.18
N ILE A 218 -1.27 19.17 -12.82
CA ILE A 218 0.05 19.01 -13.46
C ILE A 218 0.68 17.64 -13.08
N PRO A 219 1.56 17.08 -13.93
CA PRO A 219 2.37 15.92 -13.56
C PRO A 219 3.20 16.20 -12.30
N VAL A 220 3.24 15.24 -11.37
CA VAL A 220 4.18 15.27 -10.26
C VAL A 220 5.43 14.51 -10.69
N VAL A 221 6.59 15.10 -10.44
CA VAL A 221 7.91 14.50 -10.72
C VAL A 221 8.64 14.16 -9.42
N ASP A 222 9.58 13.22 -9.48
CA ASP A 222 10.53 12.94 -8.40
C ASP A 222 11.73 13.93 -8.39
N GLU A 223 12.68 13.71 -7.49
CA GLU A 223 13.89 14.55 -7.37
C GLU A 223 14.81 14.54 -8.61
N THR A 224 14.62 13.59 -9.54
CA THR A 224 15.38 13.49 -10.80
C THR A 224 14.65 14.12 -11.99
N GLY A 225 13.38 14.50 -11.80
CA GLY A 225 12.50 14.96 -12.86
C GLY A 225 11.69 13.86 -13.55
N GLU A 226 11.72 12.60 -13.07
CA GLU A 226 10.90 11.54 -13.63
C GLU A 226 9.43 11.68 -13.23
N ILE A 227 8.51 11.53 -14.18
CA ILE A 227 7.06 11.59 -13.93
C ILE A 227 6.59 10.40 -13.08
N ILE A 228 6.09 10.71 -11.89
CA ILE A 228 5.52 9.75 -10.96
C ILE A 228 4.22 9.17 -11.54
N SER A 229 4.27 7.88 -11.90
CA SER A 229 3.16 7.16 -12.50
C SER A 229 3.17 5.68 -12.09
N SER A 230 2.01 5.01 -12.17
CA SER A 230 1.91 3.57 -11.90
C SER A 230 2.84 2.72 -12.78
N SER A 231 3.17 3.18 -14.00
CA SER A 231 4.11 2.49 -14.90
C SER A 231 5.57 2.67 -14.46
N SER A 232 5.96 3.88 -14.06
CA SER A 232 7.29 4.15 -13.48
C SER A 232 7.52 3.35 -12.20
N ILE A 233 6.54 3.34 -11.29
CA ILE A 233 6.63 2.61 -10.02
C ILE A 233 6.77 1.10 -10.25
N ARG A 234 6.01 0.50 -11.18
CA ARG A 234 6.20 -0.91 -11.58
C ARG A 234 7.64 -1.17 -12.04
N ARG A 235 8.16 -0.36 -12.96
CA ARG A 235 9.53 -0.47 -13.47
C ARG A 235 10.58 -0.39 -12.35
N HIS A 236 10.39 0.49 -11.36
CA HIS A 236 11.29 0.57 -10.21
C HIS A 236 11.17 -0.63 -9.26
N LEU A 237 9.97 -1.15 -9.00
CA LEU A 237 9.78 -2.38 -8.22
C LEU A 237 10.41 -3.60 -8.92
N GLU A 238 10.17 -3.77 -10.22
CA GLU A 238 10.74 -4.83 -11.07
C GLU A 238 12.28 -4.77 -11.13
N ALA A 239 12.86 -3.57 -11.11
CA ALA A 239 14.31 -3.35 -11.06
C ALA A 239 14.94 -3.48 -9.65
N GLY A 240 14.14 -3.75 -8.61
CA GLY A 240 14.63 -3.80 -7.21
C GLY A 240 14.92 -2.42 -6.60
N HIS A 241 14.60 -1.33 -7.29
CA HIS A 241 14.72 0.06 -6.83
C HIS A 241 13.59 0.44 -5.85
N LEU A 242 13.42 -0.35 -4.78
CA LEU A 242 12.33 -0.19 -3.81
C LEU A 242 12.29 1.21 -3.19
N ASP A 243 13.44 1.81 -2.87
CA ASP A 243 13.50 3.13 -2.26
C ASP A 243 12.91 4.23 -3.16
N LEU A 244 13.11 4.13 -4.48
CA LEU A 244 12.51 5.04 -5.47
C LEU A 244 11.00 4.81 -5.58
N ALA A 245 10.57 3.55 -5.66
CA ALA A 245 9.14 3.21 -5.65
C ALA A 245 8.43 3.72 -4.38
N ASN A 246 9.04 3.56 -3.20
CA ASN A 246 8.52 4.04 -1.91
C ASN A 246 8.42 5.57 -1.87
N ARG A 247 9.42 6.30 -2.38
CA ARG A 247 9.35 7.77 -2.52
C ARG A 247 8.21 8.19 -3.44
N MET A 248 8.11 7.58 -4.62
CA MET A 248 7.06 7.84 -5.61
C MET A 248 5.64 7.54 -5.07
N LEU A 249 5.50 6.53 -4.21
CA LEU A 249 4.26 6.16 -3.53
C LEU A 249 3.92 7.06 -2.32
N GLY A 250 4.92 7.72 -1.73
CA GLY A 250 4.81 8.43 -0.47
C GLY A 250 4.50 7.52 0.73
N ARG A 251 4.89 6.24 0.65
CA ARG A 251 4.72 5.20 1.68
C ARG A 251 5.55 3.95 1.31
N PRO A 252 5.85 3.05 2.26
CA PRO A 252 6.34 1.71 1.93
C PRO A 252 5.37 0.96 1.01
N TYR A 253 5.91 0.29 -0.01
CA TYR A 253 5.16 -0.70 -0.77
C TYR A 253 4.82 -1.89 0.13
N CYS A 254 3.61 -2.43 0.03
CA CYS A 254 3.15 -3.46 0.96
C CYS A 254 2.55 -4.67 0.24
N LEU A 255 2.70 -5.83 0.85
CA LEU A 255 2.11 -7.11 0.43
C LEU A 255 1.16 -7.56 1.53
N ARG A 256 -0.14 -7.69 1.20
CA ARG A 256 -1.18 -8.17 2.12
C ARG A 256 -1.60 -9.59 1.75
N GLY A 257 -1.87 -10.40 2.76
CA GLY A 257 -2.23 -11.79 2.58
C GLY A 257 -2.58 -12.50 3.89
N VAL A 258 -2.93 -13.76 3.78
CA VAL A 258 -3.17 -14.67 4.90
C VAL A 258 -1.98 -15.63 5.04
N VAL A 259 -1.59 -15.96 6.27
CA VAL A 259 -0.54 -16.97 6.49
C VAL A 259 -1.06 -18.36 6.16
N VAL A 260 -0.45 -19.00 5.17
CA VAL A 260 -0.75 -20.36 4.72
C VAL A 260 0.33 -21.34 5.15
N HIS A 261 0.06 -22.64 5.08
CA HIS A 261 1.08 -23.67 5.33
C HIS A 261 2.17 -23.64 4.25
N GLY A 262 3.42 -23.74 4.70
CA GLY A 262 4.61 -23.75 3.86
C GLY A 262 5.32 -25.10 3.84
N SER A 263 6.57 -25.11 3.39
CA SER A 263 7.44 -26.29 3.48
C SER A 263 8.02 -26.52 4.89
N GLU A 264 7.73 -25.63 5.85
CA GLU A 264 8.18 -25.59 7.26
C GLU A 264 9.71 -25.63 7.51
N ARG A 265 10.54 -25.78 6.47
CA ARG A 265 12.02 -25.85 6.50
C ARG A 265 12.70 -24.77 7.35
N GLY A 266 12.17 -23.54 7.36
CA GLY A 266 12.72 -22.47 8.19
C GLY A 266 12.82 -22.84 9.68
N ARG A 267 11.86 -23.63 10.20
CA ARG A 267 11.83 -24.09 11.59
C ARG A 267 13.01 -24.99 11.94
N GLU A 268 13.41 -25.87 11.02
CA GLU A 268 14.57 -26.78 11.19
C GLU A 268 15.90 -26.01 11.26
N ILE A 269 15.96 -24.85 10.60
CA ILE A 269 17.17 -24.00 10.50
C ILE A 269 17.26 -22.99 11.67
N GLY A 270 16.19 -22.86 12.46
CA GLY A 270 16.06 -21.90 13.57
C GLY A 270 15.48 -20.54 13.16
N PHE A 271 14.90 -20.44 11.96
CA PHE A 271 14.30 -19.25 11.37
C PHE A 271 12.87 -19.55 10.87
N PRO A 272 11.87 -19.66 11.76
CA PRO A 272 10.49 -19.92 11.34
C PRO A 272 9.98 -18.79 10.42
N THR A 273 9.43 -19.16 9.26
CA THR A 273 8.87 -18.22 8.28
C THR A 273 7.36 -18.41 8.11
N ALA A 274 6.62 -17.32 8.21
CA ALA A 274 5.23 -17.23 7.79
C ALA A 274 5.17 -17.18 6.26
N ASN A 275 4.44 -18.10 5.63
CA ASN A 275 4.23 -18.09 4.18
C ASN A 275 3.01 -17.23 3.88
N LEU A 276 3.19 -16.09 3.22
CA LEU A 276 2.12 -15.12 2.97
C LEU A 276 1.43 -15.43 1.63
N GLY A 277 0.23 -16.01 1.69
CA GLY A 277 -0.65 -16.16 0.54
C GLY A 277 -1.32 -14.82 0.24
N LEU A 278 -0.94 -14.16 -0.86
CA LEU A 278 -1.46 -12.85 -1.24
C LEU A 278 -2.98 -12.88 -1.46
N GLU A 279 -3.65 -11.76 -1.13
CA GLU A 279 -5.11 -11.64 -1.32
C GLU A 279 -5.53 -11.65 -2.79
N ASP A 280 -4.65 -11.18 -3.69
CA ASP A 280 -4.89 -11.12 -5.12
C ASP A 280 -3.60 -11.48 -5.88
N GLU A 281 -3.64 -12.55 -6.68
CA GLU A 281 -2.51 -13.01 -7.50
C GLU A 281 -2.07 -11.96 -8.55
N ARG A 282 -2.91 -10.95 -8.85
CA ARG A 282 -2.58 -9.84 -9.76
C ARG A 282 -1.69 -8.77 -9.10
N LYS A 283 -1.44 -8.84 -7.79
CA LYS A 283 -0.56 -7.91 -7.06
C LYS A 283 0.84 -7.92 -7.67
N ALA A 284 1.38 -6.74 -7.97
CA ALA A 284 2.75 -6.59 -8.43
C ALA A 284 3.71 -7.01 -7.32
N LEU A 285 4.56 -7.99 -7.59
CA LEU A 285 5.70 -8.29 -6.76
C LEU A 285 6.89 -7.43 -7.20
N PRO A 286 7.74 -6.96 -6.28
CA PRO A 286 9.02 -6.39 -6.64
C PRO A 286 9.98 -7.48 -7.12
N ALA A 287 11.20 -7.09 -7.51
CA ALA A 287 12.28 -7.99 -7.85
C ALA A 287 12.46 -9.12 -6.81
N PHE A 288 12.88 -10.29 -7.25
CA PHE A 288 13.11 -11.40 -6.32
C PHE A 288 14.37 -11.18 -5.49
N GLY A 289 14.24 -11.37 -4.17
CA GLY A 289 15.30 -11.15 -3.20
C GLY A 289 14.79 -10.99 -1.77
N VAL A 290 15.68 -10.52 -0.91
CA VAL A 290 15.44 -10.35 0.52
C VAL A 290 15.18 -8.90 0.85
N TYR A 291 14.12 -8.68 1.63
CA TYR A 291 13.58 -7.39 2.01
C TYR A 291 13.52 -7.25 3.53
N GLY A 292 13.91 -6.09 4.05
CA GLY A 292 13.72 -5.71 5.44
C GLY A 292 12.55 -4.72 5.57
N GLY A 293 11.75 -4.88 6.61
CA GLY A 293 10.67 -3.94 6.90
C GLY A 293 9.83 -4.32 8.11
N ALA A 294 8.53 -4.09 8.05
CA ALA A 294 7.61 -4.30 9.17
C ALA A 294 6.40 -5.13 8.77
N VAL A 295 6.00 -6.08 9.61
CA VAL A 295 4.70 -6.74 9.50
C VAL A 295 3.71 -6.08 10.45
N ARG A 296 2.53 -5.75 9.93
CA ARG A 296 1.33 -5.43 10.72
C ARG A 296 0.42 -6.65 10.78
N TYR A 297 0.06 -7.07 12.00
CA TYR A 297 -0.90 -8.16 12.25
C TYR A 297 -1.52 -8.02 13.65
N ALA A 298 -2.80 -8.40 13.81
CA ALA A 298 -3.49 -8.36 15.11
C ALA A 298 -3.35 -7.04 15.92
N GLY A 299 -3.24 -5.89 15.23
CA GLY A 299 -3.03 -4.58 15.86
C GLY A 299 -1.60 -4.30 16.35
N ARG A 300 -0.65 -5.20 16.09
CA ARG A 300 0.78 -5.08 16.39
C ARG A 300 1.56 -4.75 15.11
N THR A 301 2.68 -4.06 15.27
CA THR A 301 3.70 -3.87 14.23
C THR A 301 5.01 -4.46 14.74
N VAL A 302 5.64 -5.33 13.95
CA VAL A 302 6.89 -6.03 14.33
C VAL A 302 7.88 -5.94 13.18
N ALA A 303 9.17 -5.73 13.50
CA ALA A 303 10.24 -5.77 12.51
C ALA A 303 10.31 -7.16 11.86
N ALA A 304 10.55 -7.22 10.55
CA ALA A 304 10.47 -8.46 9.79
C ALA A 304 11.42 -8.46 8.59
N ILE A 305 11.76 -9.66 8.14
CA ILE A 305 12.56 -9.88 6.93
C ILE A 305 11.84 -10.89 6.06
N GLY A 306 11.64 -10.59 4.79
CA GLY A 306 10.96 -11.46 3.86
C GLY A 306 11.82 -11.80 2.65
N ASN A 307 11.78 -13.06 2.22
CA ASN A 307 12.22 -13.47 0.90
C ASN A 307 11.02 -13.44 -0.06
N ILE A 308 11.17 -12.76 -1.20
CA ILE A 308 10.23 -12.79 -2.30
C ILE A 308 10.93 -13.52 -3.44
N GLY A 309 10.38 -14.65 -3.88
CA GLY A 309 11.09 -15.54 -4.79
C GLY A 309 10.25 -16.69 -5.32
N LEU A 310 10.86 -17.56 -6.12
CA LEU A 310 10.16 -18.68 -6.76
C LEU A 310 10.22 -19.96 -5.90
N ARG A 311 9.05 -20.50 -5.54
CA ARG A 311 8.94 -21.86 -5.00
C ARG A 311 8.82 -22.87 -6.15
N PRO A 312 9.72 -23.87 -6.25
CA PRO A 312 9.53 -25.02 -7.14
C PRO A 312 8.27 -25.80 -6.75
N THR A 313 7.42 -26.15 -7.72
CA THR A 313 6.24 -26.99 -7.48
C THR A 313 6.43 -28.37 -8.11
N PHE A 314 5.73 -29.37 -7.58
CA PHE A 314 5.74 -30.74 -8.13
C PHE A 314 5.17 -30.82 -9.58
N SER A 315 4.37 -29.83 -9.98
CA SER A 315 3.83 -29.67 -11.33
C SER A 315 4.79 -28.99 -12.32
N GLY A 316 5.99 -28.60 -11.90
CA GLY A 316 7.00 -27.94 -12.75
C GLY A 316 6.87 -26.42 -12.83
N ASP A 317 5.66 -25.87 -12.74
CA ASP A 317 5.42 -24.43 -12.73
C ASP A 317 5.91 -23.78 -11.44
N ALA A 318 7.02 -23.04 -11.51
CA ALA A 318 7.51 -22.26 -10.37
C ALA A 318 6.53 -21.10 -10.06
N ARG A 319 6.00 -21.06 -8.84
CA ARG A 319 5.10 -19.98 -8.40
C ARG A 319 5.85 -18.96 -7.53
N PRO A 320 5.58 -17.65 -7.67
CA PRO A 320 6.05 -16.66 -6.72
C PRO A 320 5.56 -16.97 -5.31
N SER A 321 6.39 -16.66 -4.33
CA SER A 321 6.18 -16.93 -2.91
C SER A 321 6.78 -15.80 -2.08
N VAL A 322 6.14 -15.53 -0.94
CA VAL A 322 6.55 -14.50 0.01
C VAL A 322 6.69 -15.19 1.37
N GLU A 323 7.92 -15.39 1.82
CA GLU A 323 8.23 -16.05 3.09
C GLU A 323 8.81 -15.02 4.06
N VAL A 324 8.12 -14.75 5.17
CA VAL A 324 8.45 -13.68 6.11
C VAL A 324 8.86 -14.24 7.47
N HIS A 325 10.08 -13.94 7.91
CA HIS A 325 10.56 -14.19 9.26
C HIS A 325 10.25 -12.99 10.17
N LEU A 326 9.70 -13.28 11.35
CA LEU A 326 9.39 -12.30 12.39
C LEU A 326 10.22 -12.62 13.64
N PRO A 327 11.37 -11.96 13.85
CA PRO A 327 12.23 -12.24 15.00
C PRO A 327 11.50 -12.00 16.32
N GLY A 328 11.67 -12.91 17.28
CA GLY A 328 11.03 -12.85 18.61
C GLY A 328 9.54 -13.19 18.65
N VAL A 329 8.94 -13.65 17.55
CA VAL A 329 7.53 -14.09 17.48
C VAL A 329 7.44 -15.61 17.48
N ASP A 330 7.01 -16.19 18.61
CA ASP A 330 6.86 -17.65 18.82
C ASP A 330 5.37 -18.08 18.96
N GLU A 331 4.46 -17.30 18.38
CA GLU A 331 3.04 -17.62 18.30
C GLU A 331 2.66 -18.25 16.96
N ASN A 332 1.62 -19.10 16.94
CA ASN A 332 1.07 -19.61 15.69
C ASN A 332 0.44 -18.46 14.88
N LEU A 333 0.95 -18.23 13.67
CA LEU A 333 0.48 -17.19 12.75
C LEU A 333 -0.48 -17.72 11.66
N TYR A 334 -0.66 -19.05 11.50
CA TYR A 334 -1.50 -19.63 10.45
C TYR A 334 -2.94 -19.09 10.49
N GLY A 335 -3.47 -18.76 9.30
CA GLY A 335 -4.81 -18.18 9.15
C GLY A 335 -4.94 -16.71 9.54
N LYS A 336 -3.89 -16.05 10.05
CA LYS A 336 -3.93 -14.60 10.35
C LYS A 336 -3.71 -13.78 9.09
N GLU A 337 -4.44 -12.67 8.97
CA GLU A 337 -4.11 -11.61 8.02
C GLU A 337 -2.83 -10.87 8.46
N MET A 338 -1.95 -10.63 7.50
CA MET A 338 -0.70 -9.90 7.65
C MET A 338 -0.53 -8.90 6.51
N THR A 339 0.01 -7.73 6.82
CA THR A 339 0.57 -6.79 5.83
C THR A 339 2.05 -6.66 6.06
N PHE A 340 2.87 -7.08 5.09
CA PHE A 340 4.32 -6.86 5.10
C PHE A 340 4.65 -5.57 4.34
N GLU A 341 5.10 -4.56 5.05
CA GLU A 341 5.64 -3.31 4.51
C GLU A 341 7.11 -3.52 4.14
N LEU A 342 7.48 -3.20 2.90
CA LEU A 342 8.84 -3.32 2.38
C LEU A 342 9.53 -1.96 2.54
N ASN A 343 10.44 -1.86 3.51
CA ASN A 343 11.18 -0.62 3.77
C ASN A 343 12.50 -0.58 3.01
N HIS A 344 13.22 -1.70 2.93
CA HIS A 344 14.54 -1.81 2.31
C HIS A 344 14.67 -3.09 1.48
N TYR A 345 15.30 -2.99 0.30
CA TYR A 345 15.83 -4.13 -0.43
C TYR A 345 17.24 -4.43 0.09
N LEU A 346 17.48 -5.64 0.57
CA LEU A 346 18.76 -6.00 1.22
C LEU A 346 19.72 -6.65 0.22
N ARG A 347 19.25 -7.62 -0.58
CA ARG A 347 20.04 -8.36 -1.57
C ARG A 347 19.17 -9.21 -2.51
N PRO A 348 19.66 -9.62 -3.69
CA PRO A 348 18.99 -10.61 -4.53
C PRO A 348 18.91 -12.00 -3.88
N GLU A 349 18.09 -12.87 -4.46
CA GLU A 349 18.10 -14.30 -4.15
C GLU A 349 19.47 -14.93 -4.52
N ARG A 350 19.92 -15.88 -3.69
CA ARG A 350 21.13 -16.67 -3.95
C ARG A 350 20.92 -18.10 -3.48
N LYS A 351 21.59 -19.04 -4.14
CA LYS A 351 21.70 -20.42 -3.66
C LYS A 351 22.75 -20.50 -2.55
N PHE A 352 22.66 -21.54 -1.73
CA PHE A 352 23.60 -21.85 -0.66
C PHE A 352 23.96 -23.32 -0.73
N ASP A 353 25.24 -23.62 -0.55
CA ASP A 353 25.77 -24.99 -0.65
C ASP A 353 25.61 -25.78 0.65
N SER A 354 25.23 -25.12 1.76
CA SER A 354 24.91 -25.76 3.03
C SER A 354 23.84 -24.99 3.84
N ILE A 355 23.24 -25.66 4.83
CA ILE A 355 22.27 -25.07 5.76
C ILE A 355 22.94 -24.02 6.66
N GLU A 356 24.19 -24.25 7.07
CA GLU A 356 24.99 -23.34 7.88
C GLU A 356 25.29 -22.03 7.13
N ALA A 357 25.59 -22.10 5.83
CA ALA A 357 25.80 -20.93 4.99
C ALA A 357 24.52 -20.10 4.84
N LEU A 358 23.37 -20.75 4.62
CA LEU A 358 22.06 -20.10 4.60
C LEU A 358 21.74 -19.45 5.95
N ARG A 359 21.90 -20.18 7.05
CA ARG A 359 21.66 -19.71 8.42
C ARG A 359 22.51 -18.49 8.75
N THR A 360 23.80 -18.52 8.39
CA THR A 360 24.74 -17.40 8.60
C THR A 360 24.29 -16.15 7.84
N GLN A 361 23.91 -16.30 6.56
CA GLN A 361 23.44 -15.16 5.78
C GLN A 361 22.14 -14.55 6.35
N ILE A 362 21.20 -15.36 6.82
CA ILE A 362 19.98 -14.82 7.45
C ILE A 362 20.34 -13.99 8.70
N PHE A 363 21.28 -14.44 9.54
CA PHE A 363 21.76 -13.63 10.67
C PHE A 363 22.41 -12.31 10.22
N GLU A 364 23.21 -12.32 9.16
CA GLU A 364 23.79 -11.10 8.58
C GLU A 364 22.72 -10.14 8.04
N ASP A 365 21.73 -10.67 7.31
CA ASP A 365 20.61 -9.90 6.77
C ASP A 365 19.80 -9.23 7.91
N VAL A 366 19.59 -9.95 9.03
CA VAL A 366 18.96 -9.42 10.25
C VAL A 366 19.78 -8.30 10.87
N GLU A 367 21.06 -8.53 11.13
CA GLU A 367 21.92 -7.53 11.77
C GLU A 367 22.12 -6.29 10.89
N PHE A 368 22.13 -6.45 9.57
CA PHE A 368 22.16 -5.35 8.62
C PHE A 368 20.86 -4.53 8.66
N PHE A 369 19.70 -5.19 8.56
CA PHE A 369 18.39 -4.52 8.63
C PHE A 369 18.17 -3.81 9.99
N ARG A 370 18.63 -4.42 11.10
CA ARG A 370 18.58 -3.79 12.43
C ARG A 370 19.38 -2.48 12.48
N LYS A 371 20.59 -2.46 11.89
CA LYS A 371 21.43 -1.25 11.79
C LYS A 371 20.78 -0.16 10.94
N LEU A 372 20.20 -0.52 9.79
CA LEU A 372 19.45 0.43 8.94
C LEU A 372 18.26 1.05 9.69
N SER A 373 17.46 0.23 10.37
CA SER A 373 16.26 0.67 11.10
C SER A 373 16.59 1.67 12.23
N LEU A 374 17.69 1.44 12.95
CA LEU A 374 18.18 2.36 13.98
C LEU A 374 18.65 3.70 13.40
N GLN A 375 19.31 3.69 12.24
CA GLN A 375 19.76 4.91 11.55
C GLN A 375 18.60 5.71 10.95
N GLY A 376 17.55 5.05 10.45
CA GLY A 376 16.35 5.70 9.94
C GLY A 376 15.48 6.35 11.02
N THR A 377 15.62 5.94 12.28
CA THR A 377 14.89 6.54 13.42
C THR A 377 15.56 7.83 13.93
N LEU A 378 16.76 8.16 13.43
CA LEU A 378 17.60 9.29 13.87
C LEU A 378 17.71 10.43 12.85
N ARG A 379 16.86 10.46 11.80
CA ARG A 379 16.92 11.43 10.68
C ARG A 379 15.59 12.11 10.40
#